data_AF-A0A2Z2P783-F1
#
_entry.id   AF-A0A2Z2P783-F1
#
_cell.length_a   1.000
_cell.length_b   1.000
_cell.length_c   1.000
_cell.angle_alpha   90.00
_cell.angle_beta   90.00
_cell.angle_gamma   90.00
#
_symmetry.space_group_name_H-M   'P 1'
#
loop_
_entity.id
_entity.type
_entity.pdbx_description
1 polymer ?
#
loop_
_entity_poly.entity_id
_entity_poly.type
_entity_poly.pdbx_seq_one_letter_code
_entity_poly.pdbx_strand_id
1 'polypeptide(L)'
;MNAGEGPLDWVALSGRRAKGKRPDFFDNPALDRLYSTVFALAAEVSALRERQDTIERLLDAKGTLSREDIESYVPDREAGDERGMATRAYIARIMRGFQQEVEAMEAHDPPIMDIVDKLSRE
;
A
#
# COMPACT_ATOMS: atom_id res chain seq x y z
N MET A 1 25.63 3.68 33.36
CA MET A 1 25.59 2.73 32.23
C MET A 1 25.01 3.46 31.03
N ASN A 2 25.84 3.76 30.03
CA ASN A 2 25.47 4.50 28.82
C ASN A 2 24.53 3.65 27.95
N ALA A 3 23.26 4.02 27.90
CA ALA A 3 22.28 3.46 26.96
C ALA A 3 22.27 4.31 25.68
N GLY A 4 23.32 4.21 24.85
CA GLY A 4 23.43 5.11 23.70
C GLY A 4 24.38 4.72 22.55
N GLU A 5 25.02 3.55 22.57
CA GLU A 5 26.02 3.17 21.55
C GLU A 5 25.57 1.99 20.69
N GLY A 6 24.40 2.10 20.07
CA GLY A 6 23.94 1.19 19.01
C GLY A 6 23.51 1.98 17.78
N PRO A 7 23.54 1.38 16.57
CA PRO A 7 23.00 2.02 15.37
C PRO A 7 21.56 2.47 15.65
N LEU A 8 21.25 3.71 15.28
CA LEU A 8 19.94 4.32 15.47
C LEU A 8 18.89 3.44 14.74
N ASP A 9 17.99 2.78 15.46
CA ASP A 9 16.93 1.98 14.84
C ASP A 9 15.81 2.92 14.34
N TRP A 10 15.97 3.44 13.14
CA TRP A 10 15.03 4.39 12.54
C TRP A 10 13.66 3.76 12.26
N VAL A 11 13.60 2.44 12.06
CA VAL A 11 12.35 1.72 11.82
C VAL A 11 11.52 1.71 13.10
N ALA A 12 12.09 1.27 14.23
CA ALA A 12 11.39 1.32 15.51
C ALA A 12 11.04 2.75 15.96
N LEU A 13 11.88 3.73 15.61
CA LEU A 13 11.61 5.15 15.93
C LEU A 13 10.48 5.74 15.09
N SER A 14 10.34 5.36 13.82
CA SER A 14 9.28 5.86 12.94
C SER A 14 7.87 5.48 13.41
N GLY A 15 7.73 4.34 14.10
CA GLY A 15 6.45 3.86 14.67
C GLY A 15 6.13 4.41 16.06
N ARG A 16 6.97 5.27 16.65
CA ARG A 16 6.73 5.76 18.01
C ARG A 16 5.50 6.65 18.07
N ARG A 17 4.64 6.39 19.06
CA ARG A 17 3.53 7.27 19.41
C ARG A 17 4.04 8.68 19.71
N ALA A 18 3.48 9.68 19.03
CA ALA A 18 3.78 11.08 19.30
C ALA A 18 3.47 11.45 20.77
N LYS A 19 4.29 12.34 21.36
CA LYS A 19 4.05 12.88 22.70
C LYS A 19 2.96 13.96 22.64
N GLY A 20 1.70 13.53 22.51
CA GLY A 20 0.52 14.40 22.46
C GLY A 20 -0.77 13.61 22.26
N LYS A 21 -1.92 14.24 22.56
CA LYS A 21 -3.22 13.69 22.15
C LYS A 21 -3.30 13.86 20.63
N ARG A 22 -3.51 12.75 19.91
CA ARG A 22 -3.74 12.80 18.45
C ARG A 22 -5.06 13.57 18.24
N PRO A 23 -5.12 14.56 17.35
CA PRO A 23 -6.39 15.19 17.02
C PRO A 23 -7.29 14.12 16.39
N ASP A 24 -8.49 13.96 16.95
CA ASP A 24 -9.54 13.15 16.36
C ASP A 24 -10.37 14.11 15.50
N PHE A 25 -10.32 13.96 14.18
CA PHE A 25 -11.02 14.87 13.26
C PHE A 25 -12.42 14.37 12.90
N PHE A 26 -12.65 13.06 13.01
CA PHE A 26 -13.92 12.43 12.69
C PHE A 26 -14.48 11.68 13.90
N ASP A 27 -15.81 11.54 13.94
CA ASP A 27 -16.48 10.77 14.99
C ASP A 27 -16.13 9.29 14.97
N ASN A 28 -15.76 8.75 13.79
CA ASN A 28 -15.29 7.39 13.63
C ASN A 28 -13.75 7.35 13.55
N PRO A 29 -13.05 6.83 14.58
CA PRO A 29 -11.59 6.75 14.60
C PRO A 29 -10.98 5.91 13.46
N ALA A 30 -11.78 5.06 12.80
CA ALA A 30 -11.33 4.31 11.62
C ALA A 30 -11.04 5.25 10.43
N LEU A 31 -11.77 6.36 10.30
CA LEU A 31 -11.55 7.35 9.24
C LEU A 31 -10.22 8.07 9.42
N ASP A 32 -9.92 8.55 10.63
CA ASP A 32 -8.63 9.19 10.93
C ASP A 32 -7.44 8.27 10.64
N ARG A 33 -7.57 6.97 10.94
CA ARG A 33 -6.55 5.96 10.60
C ARG A 33 -6.42 5.76 9.10
N LEU A 34 -7.54 5.64 8.39
CA LEU A 34 -7.56 5.51 6.92
C LEU A 34 -6.88 6.71 6.24
N TYR A 35 -7.24 7.93 6.62
CA TYR A 35 -6.61 9.15 6.11
C TYR A 35 -5.11 9.19 6.40
N SER A 36 -4.70 8.80 7.62
CA SER A 36 -3.28 8.69 7.96
C SER A 36 -2.53 7.72 7.03
N THR A 37 -3.12 6.56 6.71
CA THR A 37 -2.53 5.60 5.77
C THR A 37 -2.50 6.15 4.35
N VAL A 38 -3.58 6.80 3.89
CA VAL A 38 -3.65 7.42 2.55
C VAL A 38 -2.59 8.50 2.39
N PHE A 39 -2.39 9.37 3.38
CA PHE A 39 -1.36 10.40 3.32
C PHE A 39 0.05 9.82 3.34
N ALA A 40 0.30 8.76 4.12
CA ALA A 40 1.58 8.06 4.09
C ALA A 40 1.85 7.47 2.69
N LEU A 41 0.86 6.81 2.08
CA LEU A 41 0.97 6.30 0.71
C LEU A 41 1.18 7.42 -0.32
N ALA A 42 0.50 8.56 -0.18
CA ALA A 42 0.67 9.69 -1.07
C ALA A 42 2.10 10.26 -1.01
N ALA A 43 2.69 10.33 0.19
CA ALA A 43 4.08 10.75 0.38
C ALA A 43 5.05 9.79 -0.32
N GLU A 44 4.87 8.48 -0.16
CA GLU A 44 5.69 7.47 -0.85
C GLU A 44 5.53 7.54 -2.37
N VAL A 45 4.32 7.75 -2.89
CA VAL A 45 4.07 7.94 -4.33
C VAL A 45 4.78 9.19 -4.85
N SER A 46 4.80 10.29 -4.08
CA SER A 46 5.56 11.49 -4.44
C SER A 46 7.05 11.20 -4.56
N ALA A 47 7.64 10.52 -3.56
CA ALA A 47 9.04 10.14 -3.57
C ALA A 47 9.39 9.22 -4.75
N LEU A 48 8.50 8.28 -5.11
CA LEU A 48 8.67 7.42 -6.28
C LEU A 48 8.64 8.22 -7.59
N ARG A 49 7.73 9.19 -7.73
CA ARG A 49 7.65 10.08 -8.91
C ARG A 49 8.89 10.95 -9.06
N GLU A 50 9.40 11.52 -7.96
CA GLU A 50 10.65 12.29 -7.96
C GLU A 50 11.86 11.43 -8.36
N ARG A 51 11.91 10.19 -7.85
CA ARG A 51 12.94 9.23 -8.24
C ARG A 51 12.83 8.85 -9.72
N GLN A 52 11.63 8.70 -10.25
CA GLN A 52 11.41 8.44 -11.67
C GLN A 52 11.89 9.61 -12.54
N ASP A 53 11.50 10.85 -12.23
CA ASP A 53 11.99 12.04 -12.94
C ASP A 53 13.53 12.15 -12.90
N THR A 54 14.13 11.82 -11.76
CA THR A 54 15.61 11.78 -11.63
C THR A 54 16.22 10.74 -12.57
N ILE A 55 15.64 9.55 -12.68
CA ILE A 55 16.11 8.50 -13.59
C ILE A 55 16.01 8.98 -15.04
N GLU A 56 14.87 9.54 -15.44
CA GLU A 56 14.66 10.05 -16.79
C GLU A 56 15.66 11.15 -17.15
N ARG A 57 15.92 12.10 -16.25
CA ARG A 57 16.94 13.15 -16.43
C ARG A 57 18.35 12.59 -16.59
N LEU A 58 18.71 11.58 -15.79
CA LEU A 58 20.03 10.98 -15.84
C LEU A 58 20.24 10.14 -17.11
N LEU A 59 19.19 9.48 -17.62
CA LEU A 59 19.24 8.74 -18.88
C LEU A 59 19.37 9.70 -20.08
N ASP A 60 18.63 10.81 -20.06
CA ASP A 60 18.68 11.86 -21.08
C ASP A 60 20.06 12.53 -21.12
N ALA A 61 20.60 12.90 -19.95
CA ALA A 61 21.94 13.48 -19.83
C ALA A 61 23.07 12.54 -20.27
N LYS A 62 22.86 11.22 -20.17
CA LYS A 62 23.82 10.20 -20.65
C LYS A 62 23.62 9.84 -22.12
N GLY A 63 22.58 10.35 -22.77
CA GLY A 63 22.27 10.11 -24.19
C GLY A 63 21.83 8.69 -24.52
N THR A 64 21.35 7.91 -23.54
CA THR A 64 20.91 6.53 -23.78
C THR A 64 19.42 6.41 -24.10
N LEU A 65 18.59 7.22 -23.43
CA LEU A 65 17.14 7.26 -23.60
C LEU A 65 16.70 8.69 -23.33
N SER A 66 16.03 9.31 -24.28
CA SER A 66 15.47 10.65 -24.11
C SER A 66 14.07 10.58 -23.49
N ARG A 67 13.60 11.70 -22.96
CA ARG A 67 12.20 11.81 -22.49
C ARG A 67 11.20 11.68 -23.64
N GLU A 68 11.56 12.14 -24.84
CA GLU A 68 10.72 12.00 -26.03
C GLU A 68 10.54 10.52 -26.43
N ASP A 69 11.56 9.69 -26.26
CA ASP A 69 11.45 8.24 -26.48
C ASP A 69 10.42 7.59 -25.55
N ILE A 70 10.29 8.08 -24.31
CA ILE A 70 9.31 7.60 -23.33
C ILE A 70 7.90 8.04 -23.71
N GLU A 71 7.72 9.33 -24.03
CA GLU A 71 6.41 9.91 -24.39
C GLU A 71 5.86 9.36 -25.71
N SER A 72 6.74 9.00 -26.64
CA SER A 72 6.37 8.41 -27.93
C SER A 72 6.31 6.89 -27.93
N TYR A 73 6.64 6.24 -26.80
CA TYR A 73 6.65 4.78 -26.71
C TYR A 73 5.25 4.18 -26.93
N VAL A 74 5.11 3.42 -28.01
CA VAL A 74 3.91 2.62 -28.28
C VAL A 74 4.21 1.17 -27.90
N PRO A 75 3.57 0.62 -26.85
CA PRO A 75 3.76 -0.78 -26.48
C PRO A 75 3.26 -1.69 -27.60
N ASP A 76 4.00 -2.77 -27.84
CA ASP A 76 3.51 -3.86 -28.67
C ASP A 76 2.43 -4.67 -27.93
N ARG A 77 1.90 -5.69 -28.62
CA ARG A 77 0.85 -6.54 -28.06
C ARG A 77 1.32 -7.29 -26.81
N GLU A 78 2.56 -7.76 -26.80
CA GLU A 78 3.11 -8.53 -25.68
C GLU A 78 3.22 -7.67 -24.43
N ALA A 79 3.83 -6.48 -24.55
CA ALA A 79 3.91 -5.50 -23.46
C ALA A 79 2.51 -5.06 -22.97
N GLY A 80 1.53 -4.96 -23.88
CA GLY A 80 0.14 -4.70 -23.54
C GLY A 80 -0.50 -5.81 -22.71
N ASP A 81 -0.34 -7.07 -23.12
CA ASP A 81 -0.87 -8.23 -22.43
C ASP A 81 -0.25 -8.40 -21.03
N GLU A 82 1.07 -8.22 -20.90
CA GLU A 82 1.78 -8.25 -19.62
C GLU A 82 1.28 -7.17 -18.65
N ARG A 83 1.14 -5.92 -19.12
CA ARG A 83 0.61 -4.81 -18.31
C ARG A 83 -0.83 -5.10 -17.90
N GLY A 84 -1.66 -5.60 -18.82
CA GLY A 84 -3.05 -5.97 -18.53
C GLY A 84 -3.15 -7.01 -17.42
N MET A 85 -2.32 -8.05 -17.47
CA MET A 85 -2.24 -9.07 -16.42
C MET A 85 -1.75 -8.50 -15.08
N ALA A 86 -0.73 -7.66 -15.10
CA ALA A 86 -0.22 -6.99 -13.90
C ALA A 86 -1.29 -6.10 -13.24
N THR A 87 -2.01 -5.30 -14.03
CA THR A 87 -3.11 -4.44 -13.56
C THR A 87 -4.24 -5.26 -12.96
N ARG A 88 -4.68 -6.34 -13.61
CA ARG A 88 -5.72 -7.23 -13.08
C ARG A 88 -5.31 -7.84 -11.75
N ALA A 89 -4.08 -8.35 -11.66
CA ALA A 89 -3.55 -8.91 -10.42
C ALA A 89 -3.44 -7.87 -9.30
N TYR A 90 -3.08 -6.63 -9.63
CA TYR A 90 -3.03 -5.53 -8.67
C TYR A 90 -4.42 -5.17 -8.14
N ILE A 91 -5.40 -5.00 -9.03
CA ILE A 91 -6.81 -4.72 -8.66
C ILE A 91 -7.37 -5.84 -7.78
N ALA A 92 -7.13 -7.10 -8.14
CA ALA A 92 -7.59 -8.24 -7.34
C ALA A 92 -7.01 -8.23 -5.91
N ARG A 93 -5.76 -7.82 -5.72
CA ARG A 93 -5.15 -7.69 -4.38
C ARG A 93 -5.78 -6.57 -3.56
N ILE A 94 -6.07 -5.42 -4.18
CA ILE A 94 -6.77 -4.31 -3.51
C ILE A 94 -8.19 -4.72 -3.11
N MET A 95 -8.92 -5.34 -4.04
CA MET A 95 -10.33 -5.71 -3.85
C MET A 95 -10.53 -6.95 -2.98
N ARG A 96 -9.46 -7.64 -2.60
CA ARG A 96 -9.54 -8.90 -1.83
C ARG A 96 -10.39 -8.79 -0.57
N GLY A 97 -10.29 -7.69 0.18
CA GLY A 97 -11.10 -7.50 1.39
C GLY A 97 -12.60 -7.50 1.11
N PHE A 98 -13.03 -6.72 0.12
CA PHE A 98 -14.43 -6.67 -0.32
C PHE A 98 -14.92 -8.01 -0.87
N GLN A 99 -14.08 -8.70 -1.64
CA GLN A 99 -14.43 -10.01 -2.18
C GLN A 99 -14.69 -11.02 -1.06
N GLN A 100 -13.87 -11.01 -0.01
CA GLN A 100 -14.03 -11.86 1.17
C GLN A 100 -15.29 -11.54 1.97
N GLU A 101 -15.65 -10.26 2.08
CA GLU A 101 -16.90 -9.84 2.71
C GLU A 101 -18.13 -10.34 1.94
N VAL A 102 -18.11 -10.23 0.60
CA VAL A 102 -19.18 -10.78 -0.26
C VAL A 102 -19.28 -12.30 -0.12
N GLU A 103 -18.14 -13.02 -0.18
CA GLU A 103 -18.10 -14.47 0.00
C GLU A 103 -18.66 -14.91 1.37
N ALA A 104 -18.33 -14.16 2.43
CA ALA A 104 -18.86 -14.43 3.77
C ALA A 104 -20.37 -14.16 3.90
N MET A 105 -20.92 -13.23 3.12
CA MET A 105 -22.36 -12.97 3.05
C MET A 105 -23.11 -14.06 2.27
N GLU A 106 -22.49 -14.65 1.25
CA GLU A 106 -23.07 -15.73 0.44
C GLU A 106 -22.94 -17.11 1.13
N ALA A 107 -21.90 -17.31 1.95
CA ALA A 107 -21.73 -18.52 2.74
C ALA A 107 -22.86 -18.66 3.79
N HIS A 108 -23.72 -19.67 3.62
CA HIS A 108 -24.77 -20.01 4.60
C HIS A 108 -24.26 -20.70 5.87
N ASP A 109 -22.96 -20.98 5.96
CA ASP A 109 -22.38 -21.59 7.14
C ASP A 109 -22.14 -20.53 8.23
N PRO A 110 -22.55 -20.80 9.48
CA PRO A 110 -22.30 -19.87 10.58
C PRO A 110 -20.80 -19.64 10.75
N PRO A 111 -20.37 -18.40 11.11
CA PRO A 111 -18.98 -18.08 11.40
C PRO A 111 -18.30 -19.15 12.27
N ILE A 112 -17.03 -19.47 11.99
CA ILE A 112 -16.28 -20.51 12.74
C ILE A 112 -16.35 -20.30 14.26
N MET A 113 -16.38 -19.04 14.72
CA MET A 113 -16.53 -18.70 16.14
C MET A 113 -17.84 -19.24 16.73
N ASP A 114 -18.94 -19.21 15.97
CA ASP A 114 -20.25 -19.69 16.42
C ASP A 114 -20.28 -21.23 16.48
N ILE A 115 -19.54 -21.90 15.59
CA ILE A 115 -19.38 -23.37 15.60
C ILE A 115 -18.53 -23.80 16.81
N VAL A 116 -17.47 -23.07 17.13
CA VAL A 116 -16.61 -23.33 18.29
C VAL A 116 -17.37 -23.11 19.60
N ASP A 117 -18.17 -22.07 19.72
CA ASP A 117 -19.03 -21.81 20.89
C ASP A 117 -20.09 -22.88 21.08
N LYS A 118 -20.62 -23.45 19.99
CA LYS A 118 -21.61 -24.53 20.06
C LYS A 118 -20.99 -25.85 20.52
N LEU A 119 -19.82 -26.20 19.99
CA LEU A 119 -19.09 -27.42 20.34
C LEU A 119 -18.45 -27.37 21.73
N SER A 120 -18.15 -26.18 22.26
CA SER A 120 -17.60 -26.02 23.62
C SER A 120 -18.66 -26.06 24.72
N ARG A 121 -19.95 -26.08 24.35
CA ARG A 121 -21.10 -26.19 25.27
C ARG A 121 -21.72 -27.59 25.30
N GLU A 122 -21.23 -28.52 24.47
CA GLU A 122 -21.49 -29.97 24.52
C GLU A 122 -20.42 -30.68 25.34
#